data_AF-A0A239ZHP0-F1
#
_entry.id   AF-A0A239ZHP0-F1
#
_cell.length_a   1.000
_cell.length_b   1.000
_cell.length_c   1.000
_cell.angle_alpha   90.00
_cell.angle_beta   90.00
_cell.angle_gamma   90.00
#
_symmetry.space_group_name_H-M   'P 1'
#
loop_
_entity.id
_entity.type
_entity.pdbx_description
1 polymer ?
#
loop_
_entity_poly.entity_id
_entity_poly.type
_entity_poly.pdbx_seq_one_letter_code
_entity_poly.pdbx_strand_id
1 'polypeptide(L)'
;MAKTDRDVTAYGRLSYPNLFTARAANEQADPKYSATLLIPKSDTATIERIQAAIQAAVQDAVSRGVFKQAIDPAQTKYPPLRDGDKPNDNGEQRGEEFAGHWFIAAKASTKRKPFVVDQSLQPILQEAEIYPGCYINMAVQFFGYKNSGNQGVSASLVGVQFVKDGEQLGGEPLAAEDVFTAIPNTGGAPQAPAQGGFTQQQQPQAPAQGGFTQQQQPQAPAQGGFTQQQQPPAAPNLGF
;
A
#
# COMPACT_ATOMS: atom_id res chain seq x y z
N MET A 1 8.14 -13.13 4.22
CA MET A 1 7.98 -14.52 4.73
C MET A 1 6.64 -14.63 5.43
N ALA A 2 6.01 -15.80 5.38
CA ALA A 2 4.83 -16.13 6.19
C ALA A 2 5.22 -16.22 7.68
N LYS A 3 4.35 -15.79 8.60
CA LYS A 3 4.59 -15.91 10.05
C LYS A 3 4.00 -17.21 10.63
N THR A 4 2.98 -17.73 9.97
CA THR A 4 2.31 -19.00 10.22
C THR A 4 2.00 -19.67 8.88
N ASP A 5 1.69 -20.96 8.91
CA ASP A 5 1.20 -21.77 7.77
C ASP A 5 -0.08 -21.23 7.12
N ARG A 6 -0.85 -20.39 7.83
CA ARG A 6 -2.05 -19.70 7.34
C ARG A 6 -1.77 -18.35 6.65
N ASP A 7 -0.54 -17.86 6.69
CA ASP A 7 -0.15 -16.59 6.06
C ASP A 7 0.39 -16.81 4.66
N VAL A 8 -0.07 -16.01 3.70
CA VAL A 8 0.40 -16.05 2.32
C VAL A 8 0.77 -14.66 1.85
N THR A 9 1.89 -14.56 1.14
CA THR A 9 2.14 -13.46 0.21
C THR A 9 1.98 -13.99 -1.21
N ALA A 10 1.05 -13.40 -1.95
CA ALA A 10 0.72 -13.75 -3.33
C ALA A 10 0.90 -12.53 -4.24
N TYR A 11 1.45 -12.77 -5.43
CA TYR A 11 1.56 -11.77 -6.49
C TYR A 11 0.29 -11.77 -7.35
N GLY A 12 -0.11 -10.62 -7.87
CA GLY A 12 -1.27 -10.50 -8.75
C GLY A 12 -1.66 -9.06 -9.07
N ARG A 13 -2.74 -8.88 -9.84
CA ARG A 13 -3.29 -7.57 -10.20
C ARG A 13 -4.27 -7.09 -9.12
N LEU A 14 -4.16 -5.84 -8.71
CA LEU A 14 -5.00 -5.22 -7.68
C LEU A 14 -6.36 -4.79 -8.27
N SER A 15 -7.46 -5.14 -7.62
CA SER A 15 -8.81 -4.64 -7.92
C SER A 15 -9.55 -4.24 -6.64
N TYR A 16 -10.50 -3.30 -6.77
CA TYR A 16 -11.27 -2.70 -5.67
C TYR A 16 -10.47 -2.32 -4.39
N PRO A 17 -9.33 -1.59 -4.49
CA PRO A 17 -8.58 -1.14 -3.32
C PRO A 17 -9.39 -0.15 -2.47
N ASN A 18 -9.42 -0.42 -1.17
CA ASN A 18 -9.87 0.48 -0.11
C ASN A 18 -8.82 0.42 0.99
N LEU A 19 -7.63 0.95 0.68
CA LEU A 19 -6.40 0.77 1.46
C LEU A 19 -6.16 1.92 2.45
N PHE A 20 -6.46 3.15 2.02
CA PHE A 20 -6.25 4.36 2.80
C PHE A 20 -7.49 4.74 3.62
N THR A 21 -8.67 4.59 3.00
CA THR A 21 -9.98 4.84 3.59
C THR A 21 -10.79 3.54 3.69
N ALA A 22 -11.25 3.20 4.89
CA ALA A 22 -12.12 2.05 5.10
C ALA A 22 -13.56 2.35 4.64
N ARG A 23 -14.24 1.37 4.03
CA ARG A 23 -15.63 1.53 3.56
C ARG A 23 -16.55 0.51 4.23
N ALA A 24 -17.79 0.94 4.52
CA ALA A 24 -18.86 0.07 4.95
C ALA A 24 -19.54 -0.58 3.72
N ALA A 25 -20.01 -1.82 3.85
CA ALA A 25 -20.71 -2.52 2.77
C ALA A 25 -22.19 -2.10 2.66
N ASN A 26 -22.76 -1.57 3.75
CA ASN A 26 -24.08 -0.97 3.88
C ASN A 26 -24.09 -0.13 5.17
N GLU A 27 -25.17 0.59 5.45
CA GLU A 27 -25.28 1.52 6.59
C GLU A 27 -25.09 0.83 7.97
N GLN A 28 -25.34 -0.47 8.06
CA GLN A 28 -25.28 -1.25 9.30
C GLN A 28 -23.96 -2.01 9.49
N ALA A 29 -23.04 -1.98 8.52
CA ALA A 29 -21.79 -2.73 8.56
C ALA A 29 -20.60 -1.87 9.03
N ASP A 30 -19.79 -2.41 9.94
CA ASP A 30 -18.50 -1.79 10.30
C ASP A 30 -17.65 -1.51 9.05
N PRO A 31 -17.11 -0.29 8.89
CA PRO A 31 -16.22 0.03 7.79
C PRO A 31 -14.94 -0.82 7.87
N LYS A 32 -14.48 -1.28 6.70
CA LYS A 32 -13.30 -2.15 6.57
C LYS A 32 -12.40 -1.66 5.46
N TYR A 33 -11.09 -1.80 5.67
CA TYR A 33 -10.14 -1.79 4.58
C TYR A 33 -10.33 -3.06 3.76
N SER A 34 -10.12 -2.99 2.45
CA SER A 34 -10.23 -4.15 1.58
C SER A 34 -9.38 -4.03 0.32
N ALA A 35 -9.08 -5.18 -0.28
CA ALA A 35 -8.47 -5.29 -1.58
C ALA A 35 -8.87 -6.63 -2.20
N THR A 36 -9.01 -6.66 -3.52
CA THR A 36 -9.13 -7.90 -4.29
C THR A 36 -7.83 -8.13 -5.04
N LEU A 37 -7.25 -9.33 -4.91
CA LEU A 37 -6.12 -9.75 -5.73
C LEU A 37 -6.60 -10.72 -6.80
N LEU A 38 -6.28 -10.43 -8.04
CA LEU A 38 -6.51 -11.28 -9.22
C LEU A 38 -5.22 -12.05 -9.51
N ILE A 39 -5.30 -13.37 -9.55
CA ILE A 39 -4.18 -14.30 -9.74
C ILE A 39 -4.45 -15.13 -10.99
N PRO A 40 -3.59 -15.09 -12.03
CA PRO A 40 -3.80 -15.86 -13.25
C PRO A 40 -3.94 -17.36 -12.95
N LYS A 41 -4.89 -18.04 -13.60
CA LYS A 41 -5.09 -19.50 -13.44
C LYS A 41 -3.87 -20.33 -13.85
N SER A 42 -2.94 -19.75 -14.60
CA SER A 42 -1.65 -20.34 -14.98
C SER A 42 -0.60 -20.36 -13.85
N ASP A 43 -0.72 -19.53 -12.82
CA ASP A 43 0.18 -19.55 -11.65
C ASP A 43 -0.28 -20.61 -10.63
N THR A 44 -0.20 -21.89 -11.03
CA THR A 44 -0.62 -23.02 -10.20
C THR A 44 0.15 -23.06 -8.88
N ALA A 45 1.44 -22.71 -8.88
CA ALA A 45 2.29 -22.69 -7.69
C ALA A 45 1.81 -21.67 -6.63
N THR A 46 1.31 -20.50 -7.03
CA THR A 46 0.68 -19.56 -6.09
C THR A 46 -0.68 -20.08 -5.60
N ILE A 47 -1.49 -20.67 -6.49
CA ILE A 47 -2.79 -21.24 -6.13
C ILE A 47 -2.64 -22.40 -5.13
N GLU A 48 -1.69 -23.32 -5.32
CA GLU A 48 -1.40 -24.42 -4.40
C GLU A 48 -0.99 -23.92 -3.01
N ARG A 49 -0.09 -22.90 -2.93
CA ARG A 49 0.29 -22.27 -1.66
C ARG A 49 -0.90 -21.63 -0.94
N ILE A 50 -1.81 -21.00 -1.68
CA ILE A 50 -3.04 -20.41 -1.14
C ILE A 50 -3.97 -21.49 -0.60
N GLN A 51 -4.19 -22.56 -1.37
CA GLN A 51 -5.03 -23.69 -0.96
C GLN A 51 -4.48 -24.37 0.30
N ALA A 52 -3.16 -24.58 0.39
CA ALA A 52 -2.51 -25.13 1.59
C ALA A 52 -2.75 -24.25 2.82
N ALA A 53 -2.60 -22.92 2.71
CA ALA A 53 -2.84 -22.00 3.83
C ALA A 53 -4.32 -21.89 4.23
N ILE A 54 -5.24 -22.02 3.27
CA ILE A 54 -6.68 -22.14 3.54
C ILE A 54 -6.96 -23.43 4.33
N GLN A 55 -6.35 -24.56 3.97
CA GLN A 55 -6.53 -25.81 4.70
C GLN A 55 -5.91 -25.73 6.11
N ALA A 56 -4.74 -25.13 6.28
CA ALA A 56 -4.18 -24.83 7.59
C ALA A 56 -5.14 -23.99 8.45
N ALA A 57 -5.86 -23.04 7.85
CA ALA A 57 -6.86 -22.22 8.55
C ALA A 57 -8.12 -23.01 8.96
N VAL A 58 -8.48 -24.09 8.22
CA VAL A 58 -9.51 -25.03 8.66
C VAL A 58 -9.01 -25.84 9.87
N GLN A 59 -7.78 -26.36 9.84
CA GLN A 59 -7.22 -27.16 10.95
C GLN A 59 -7.03 -26.34 12.23
N ASP A 60 -6.53 -25.09 12.14
CA ASP A 60 -6.48 -24.15 13.26
C ASP A 60 -7.87 -23.88 13.86
N ALA A 61 -8.88 -23.69 12.99
CA ALA A 61 -10.23 -23.39 13.43
C ALA A 61 -10.93 -24.58 14.12
N VAL A 62 -10.64 -25.82 13.70
CA VAL A 62 -11.05 -27.03 14.43
C VAL A 62 -10.31 -27.12 15.76
N SER A 63 -8.98 -26.96 15.75
CA SER A 63 -8.13 -27.08 16.95
C SER A 63 -8.48 -26.05 18.03
N ARG A 64 -8.95 -24.86 17.63
CA ARG A 64 -9.41 -23.78 18.51
C ARG A 64 -10.90 -23.83 18.84
N GLY A 65 -11.62 -24.87 18.41
CA GLY A 65 -13.06 -25.07 18.69
C GLY A 65 -14.00 -24.09 17.98
N VAL A 66 -13.52 -23.32 17.00
CA VAL A 66 -14.35 -22.44 16.16
C VAL A 66 -15.26 -23.29 15.27
N PHE A 67 -14.70 -24.37 14.71
CA PHE A 67 -15.44 -25.41 14.00
C PHE A 67 -15.56 -26.67 14.87
N LYS A 68 -16.69 -27.37 14.77
CA LYS A 68 -16.87 -28.68 15.45
C LYS A 68 -16.12 -29.82 14.75
N GLN A 69 -15.83 -29.65 13.47
CA GLN A 69 -15.19 -30.62 12.56
C GLN A 69 -14.67 -29.85 11.34
N ALA A 70 -13.79 -30.45 10.54
CA ALA A 70 -13.32 -29.83 9.30
C ALA A 70 -14.49 -29.52 8.34
N ILE A 71 -14.32 -28.49 7.52
CA ILE A 71 -15.30 -28.05 6.52
C ILE A 71 -14.62 -27.99 5.15
N ASP A 72 -15.41 -28.08 4.07
CA ASP A 72 -14.93 -27.67 2.75
C ASP A 72 -15.06 -26.14 2.62
N PRO A 73 -13.95 -25.37 2.58
CA PRO A 73 -13.99 -23.92 2.45
C PRO A 73 -14.51 -23.46 1.07
N ALA A 74 -14.42 -24.28 0.03
CA ALA A 74 -14.88 -23.97 -1.33
C ALA A 74 -16.42 -24.02 -1.45
N GLN A 75 -17.10 -24.75 -0.57
CA GLN A 75 -18.57 -24.86 -0.50
C GLN A 75 -19.19 -23.91 0.54
N THR A 76 -18.39 -23.02 1.15
CA THR A 76 -18.92 -22.00 2.07
C THR A 76 -19.64 -20.89 1.29
N LYS A 77 -20.53 -20.14 1.94
CA LYS A 77 -21.24 -18.99 1.32
C LYS A 77 -20.27 -17.98 0.69
N TYR A 78 -19.08 -17.83 1.26
CA TYR A 78 -18.08 -16.86 0.83
C TYR A 78 -16.70 -17.53 0.77
N PRO A 79 -16.39 -18.30 -0.29
CA PRO A 79 -15.11 -18.98 -0.39
C PRO A 79 -13.93 -17.99 -0.33
N PRO A 80 -12.81 -18.36 0.33
CA PRO A 80 -11.65 -17.48 0.49
C PRO A 80 -10.86 -17.30 -0.83
N LEU A 81 -10.89 -18.30 -1.70
CA LEU A 81 -10.37 -18.27 -3.07
C LEU A 81 -11.56 -18.55 -4.00
N ARG A 82 -11.78 -17.68 -4.99
CA ARG A 82 -12.97 -17.73 -5.87
C ARG A 82 -12.57 -17.73 -7.33
N ASP A 83 -13.38 -18.41 -8.13
CA ASP A 83 -13.20 -18.50 -9.58
C ASP A 83 -13.75 -17.21 -10.24
N GLY A 84 -12.90 -16.49 -10.96
CA GLY A 84 -13.27 -15.25 -11.67
C GLY A 84 -14.12 -15.48 -12.92
N ASP A 85 -14.02 -16.66 -13.54
CA ASP A 85 -14.84 -17.05 -14.70
C ASP A 85 -16.26 -17.45 -14.31
N LYS A 86 -16.55 -17.54 -13.00
CA LYS A 86 -17.90 -17.86 -12.49
C LYS A 86 -18.67 -16.58 -12.13
N PRO A 87 -20.00 -16.56 -12.33
CA PRO A 87 -20.85 -15.45 -11.94
C PRO A 87 -20.67 -14.98 -10.48
N ASN A 88 -21.15 -13.77 -10.22
CA ASN A 88 -21.30 -13.24 -8.87
C ASN A 88 -22.44 -13.92 -8.11
N ASP A 89 -22.58 -13.58 -6.84
CA ASP A 89 -23.58 -14.19 -5.94
C ASP A 89 -25.04 -13.89 -6.38
N ASN A 90 -25.25 -12.94 -7.31
CA ASN A 90 -26.53 -12.58 -7.93
C ASN A 90 -26.76 -13.28 -9.30
N GLY A 91 -25.78 -14.02 -9.82
CA GLY A 91 -25.83 -14.64 -11.14
C GLY A 91 -25.34 -13.78 -12.31
N GLU A 92 -24.85 -12.57 -12.05
CA GLU A 92 -24.31 -11.66 -13.08
C GLU A 92 -22.85 -12.04 -13.41
N GLN A 93 -22.40 -11.78 -14.63
CA GLN A 93 -20.97 -11.92 -14.96
C GLN A 93 -20.13 -10.93 -14.15
N ARG A 94 -18.89 -11.31 -13.85
CA ARG A 94 -17.91 -10.39 -13.25
C ARG A 94 -17.33 -9.48 -14.33
N GLY A 95 -16.66 -8.41 -13.92
CA GLY A 95 -15.90 -7.58 -14.85
C GLY A 95 -14.83 -8.37 -15.59
N GLU A 96 -14.46 -7.89 -16.78
CA GLU A 96 -13.54 -8.58 -17.69
C GLU A 96 -12.17 -8.88 -17.06
N GLU A 97 -11.76 -8.10 -16.04
CA GLU A 97 -10.51 -8.31 -15.32
C GLU A 97 -10.46 -9.64 -14.53
N PHE A 98 -11.63 -10.24 -14.24
CA PHE A 98 -11.74 -11.52 -13.55
C PHE A 98 -11.57 -12.74 -14.49
N ALA A 99 -11.68 -12.55 -15.81
CA ALA A 99 -11.59 -13.65 -16.77
C ALA A 99 -10.21 -14.32 -16.72
N GLY A 100 -10.18 -15.65 -16.68
CA GLY A 100 -8.94 -16.44 -16.57
C GLY A 100 -8.20 -16.32 -15.23
N HIS A 101 -8.79 -15.70 -14.20
CA HIS A 101 -8.18 -15.48 -12.89
C HIS A 101 -8.91 -16.24 -11.76
N TRP A 102 -8.15 -16.66 -10.76
CA TRP A 102 -8.67 -16.84 -9.40
C TRP A 102 -8.59 -15.51 -8.66
N PHE A 103 -9.41 -15.30 -7.64
CA PHE A 103 -9.31 -14.09 -6.82
C PHE A 103 -9.53 -14.31 -5.32
N ILE A 104 -8.89 -13.45 -4.53
CA ILE A 104 -9.05 -13.35 -3.06
C ILE A 104 -9.57 -11.94 -2.74
N ALA A 105 -10.72 -11.84 -2.08
CA ALA A 105 -11.32 -10.57 -1.63
C ALA A 105 -11.06 -10.33 -0.13
N ALA A 106 -9.83 -9.90 0.20
CA ALA A 106 -9.34 -9.73 1.57
C ALA A 106 -9.87 -8.46 2.26
N LYS A 107 -10.01 -8.50 3.59
CA LYS A 107 -10.53 -7.38 4.40
C LYS A 107 -9.77 -7.21 5.71
N ALA A 108 -9.66 -5.98 6.21
CA ALA A 108 -9.15 -5.69 7.55
C ALA A 108 -10.07 -4.70 8.28
N SER A 109 -10.13 -4.80 9.61
CA SER A 109 -10.89 -3.85 10.44
C SER A 109 -10.15 -2.52 10.58
N THR A 110 -10.88 -1.44 10.90
CA THR A 110 -10.28 -0.13 11.22
C THR A 110 -9.22 -0.19 12.32
N LYS A 111 -9.33 -1.14 13.26
CA LYS A 111 -8.35 -1.39 14.34
C LYS A 111 -7.02 -1.99 13.87
N ARG A 112 -6.93 -2.44 12.61
CA ARG A 112 -5.73 -3.03 11.99
C ARG A 112 -5.61 -2.53 10.55
N LYS A 113 -5.26 -1.25 10.37
CA LYS A 113 -4.98 -0.69 9.05
C LYS A 113 -3.89 -1.53 8.35
N PRO A 114 -4.10 -1.96 7.10
CA PRO A 114 -3.09 -2.72 6.38
C PRO A 114 -1.86 -1.87 6.08
N PHE A 115 -0.69 -2.50 6.01
CA PHE A 115 0.51 -1.84 5.50
C PHE A 115 0.35 -1.58 3.99
N VAL A 116 0.82 -0.44 3.51
CA VAL A 116 0.84 -0.08 2.09
C VAL A 116 2.24 0.45 1.80
N VAL A 117 3.03 -0.28 1.03
CA VAL A 117 4.45 0.01 0.84
C VAL A 117 4.92 -0.12 -0.61
N ASP A 118 6.04 0.50 -0.92
CA ASP A 118 6.70 0.40 -2.22
C ASP A 118 7.64 -0.83 -2.32
N GLN A 119 8.38 -0.92 -3.43
CA GLN A 119 9.41 -1.94 -3.64
C GLN A 119 10.51 -1.91 -2.56
N SER A 120 10.81 -0.75 -2.00
CA SER A 120 11.82 -0.49 -0.96
C SER A 120 11.27 -0.60 0.48
N LEU A 121 10.04 -1.12 0.64
CA LEU A 121 9.29 -1.22 1.89
C LEU A 121 9.04 0.13 2.61
N GLN A 122 9.14 1.25 1.88
CA GLN A 122 8.76 2.57 2.38
C GLN A 122 7.23 2.73 2.32
N PRO A 123 6.59 3.39 3.31
CA PRO A 123 5.16 3.63 3.29
C PRO A 123 4.74 4.48 2.08
N ILE A 124 3.82 3.97 1.27
CA ILE A 124 3.14 4.77 0.25
C ILE A 124 2.13 5.66 0.96
N LEU A 125 2.13 6.96 0.62
CA LEU A 125 1.28 7.96 1.26
C LEU A 125 0.20 8.49 0.32
N GLN A 126 0.44 8.51 -1.00
CA GLN A 126 -0.53 9.00 -1.97
C GLN A 126 -1.31 7.82 -2.55
N GLU A 127 -2.65 7.90 -2.53
CA GLU A 127 -3.51 6.82 -3.02
C GLU A 127 -3.35 6.57 -4.54
N ALA A 128 -2.89 7.58 -5.28
CA ALA A 128 -2.57 7.48 -6.71
C ALA A 128 -1.34 6.59 -7.02
N GLU A 129 -0.43 6.36 -6.07
CA GLU A 129 0.75 5.49 -6.27
C GLU A 129 0.38 3.98 -6.26
N ILE A 130 -0.83 3.62 -5.81
CA ILE A 130 -1.29 2.22 -5.73
C ILE A 130 -2.77 2.09 -6.10
N TYR A 131 -3.00 2.18 -7.40
CA TYR A 131 -4.29 2.25 -8.05
C TYR A 131 -4.86 0.87 -8.45
N PRO A 132 -6.19 0.73 -8.65
CA PRO A 132 -6.76 -0.49 -9.23
C PRO A 132 -6.17 -0.75 -10.61
N GLY A 133 -5.61 -1.93 -10.84
CA GLY A 133 -4.97 -2.32 -12.09
C GLY A 133 -3.45 -2.50 -12.02
N CYS A 134 -2.78 -1.91 -11.03
CA CYS A 134 -1.35 -2.16 -10.80
C CYS A 134 -1.11 -3.58 -10.26
N TYR A 135 0.15 -4.03 -10.29
CA TYR A 135 0.56 -5.33 -9.78
C TYR A 135 1.20 -5.20 -8.39
N ILE A 136 0.78 -6.07 -7.48
CA ILE A 136 1.16 -6.04 -6.08
C ILE A 136 1.56 -7.41 -5.55
N ASN A 137 2.32 -7.41 -4.45
CA ASN A 137 2.37 -8.52 -3.51
C ASN A 137 1.34 -8.25 -2.40
N MET A 138 0.27 -9.04 -2.32
CA MET A 138 -0.71 -8.95 -1.22
C MET A 138 -0.35 -9.96 -0.12
N ALA A 139 -0.21 -9.48 1.10
CA ALA A 139 -0.07 -10.30 2.30
C ALA A 139 -1.43 -10.52 2.96
N VAL A 140 -1.82 -11.78 3.12
CA VAL A 140 -3.07 -12.21 3.78
C VAL A 140 -2.82 -13.25 4.86
N GLN A 141 -3.71 -13.29 5.83
CA GLN A 141 -3.82 -14.36 6.82
C GLN A 141 -5.21 -15.01 6.70
N PHE A 142 -5.25 -16.32 6.48
CA PHE A 142 -6.51 -17.06 6.47
C PHE A 142 -6.93 -17.46 7.88
N PHE A 143 -8.22 -17.34 8.19
CA PHE A 143 -8.77 -17.74 9.48
C PHE A 143 -10.19 -18.29 9.35
N GLY A 144 -10.52 -19.33 10.10
CA GLY A 144 -11.89 -19.80 10.25
C GLY A 144 -12.73 -18.83 11.09
N TYR A 145 -13.97 -18.60 10.65
CA TYR A 145 -14.96 -17.79 11.36
C TYR A 145 -16.28 -18.55 11.49
N LYS A 146 -17.04 -18.22 12.54
CA LYS A 146 -18.41 -18.66 12.73
C LYS A 146 -19.27 -17.50 13.20
N ASN A 147 -20.35 -17.20 12.49
CA ASN A 147 -21.22 -16.06 12.74
C ASN A 147 -22.67 -16.40 12.37
N SER A 148 -23.60 -16.28 13.33
CA SER A 148 -25.05 -16.45 13.12
C SER A 148 -25.44 -17.60 12.18
N GLY A 149 -25.04 -18.82 12.54
CA GLY A 149 -25.31 -20.05 11.76
C GLY A 149 -24.40 -20.29 10.56
N ASN A 150 -23.73 -19.26 10.03
CA ASN A 150 -22.75 -19.41 8.95
C ASN A 150 -21.36 -19.70 9.51
N GLN A 151 -20.57 -20.50 8.80
CA GLN A 151 -19.14 -20.71 9.09
C GLN A 151 -18.35 -20.82 7.78
N GLY A 152 -17.07 -20.44 7.82
CA GLY A 152 -16.20 -20.48 6.65
C GLY A 152 -14.79 -19.97 6.95
N VAL A 153 -13.96 -19.87 5.92
CA VAL A 153 -12.61 -19.30 6.02
C VAL A 153 -12.59 -17.93 5.36
N SER A 154 -12.03 -16.93 6.03
CA SER A 154 -11.90 -15.55 5.55
C SER A 154 -10.44 -15.16 5.40
N ALA A 155 -10.14 -14.25 4.47
CA ALA A 155 -8.82 -13.67 4.28
C ALA A 155 -8.73 -12.31 5.01
N SER A 156 -7.92 -12.24 6.06
CA SER A 156 -7.53 -10.96 6.67
C SER A 156 -6.47 -10.29 5.79
N LEU A 157 -6.71 -9.06 5.36
CA LEU A 157 -5.69 -8.26 4.70
C LEU A 157 -4.66 -7.82 5.75
N VAL A 158 -3.38 -8.11 5.50
CA VAL A 158 -2.26 -7.71 6.38
C VAL A 158 -1.54 -6.49 5.80
N GLY A 159 -1.35 -6.50 4.48
CA GLY A 159 -0.73 -5.39 3.76
C GLY A 159 -0.58 -5.67 2.28
N VAL A 160 -0.17 -4.66 1.54
CA VAL A 160 0.16 -4.72 0.12
C VAL A 160 1.50 -4.03 -0.12
N GLN A 161 2.27 -4.58 -1.05
CA GLN A 161 3.48 -3.97 -1.59
C GLN A 161 3.26 -3.73 -3.09
N PHE A 162 3.47 -2.51 -3.56
CA PHE A 162 3.53 -2.18 -4.98
C PHE A 162 4.72 -2.89 -5.65
N VAL A 163 4.48 -3.53 -6.79
CA VAL A 163 5.52 -4.24 -7.56
C VAL A 163 5.78 -3.55 -8.90
N LYS A 164 4.73 -3.23 -9.66
CA LYS A 164 4.84 -2.48 -10.92
C LYS A 164 3.49 -1.95 -11.38
N ASP A 165 3.55 -1.01 -12.30
CA ASP A 165 2.39 -0.50 -13.04
C ASP A 165 1.67 -1.57 -13.86
N GLY A 166 0.42 -1.27 -14.14
CA GLY A 166 -0.46 -2.02 -15.03
C GLY A 166 -1.50 -1.08 -15.62
N GLU A 167 -2.27 -1.55 -16.61
CA GLU A 167 -3.42 -0.79 -17.11
C GLU A 167 -4.41 -0.53 -15.97
N GLN A 168 -4.90 0.71 -15.87
CA GLN A 168 -5.89 1.15 -14.89
C GLN A 168 -7.18 0.32 -15.00
N LEU A 169 -7.73 -0.11 -13.87
CA LEU A 169 -9.04 -0.78 -13.78
C LEU A 169 -10.10 0.16 -13.20
N GLY A 170 -11.33 0.01 -13.68
CA GLY A 170 -12.43 0.93 -13.42
C GLY A 170 -12.52 2.03 -14.49
N GLY A 171 -13.54 2.89 -14.38
CA GLY A 171 -13.69 4.03 -15.28
C GLY A 171 -12.54 5.02 -15.13
N GLU A 172 -12.15 5.64 -16.24
CA GLU A 172 -11.13 6.70 -16.25
C GLU A 172 -11.60 7.86 -15.35
N PRO A 173 -10.75 8.37 -14.43
CA PRO A 173 -11.13 9.51 -13.61
C PRO A 173 -11.29 10.74 -14.49
N LEU A 174 -12.42 11.45 -14.34
CA LEU A 174 -12.68 12.72 -15.04
C LEU A 174 -11.50 13.67 -14.85
N ALA A 175 -10.94 14.17 -15.96
CA ALA A 175 -9.90 15.19 -15.90
C ALA A 175 -10.53 16.51 -15.42
N ALA A 176 -9.71 17.40 -14.83
CA ALA A 176 -10.21 18.69 -14.39
C ALA A 176 -10.74 19.51 -15.58
N GLU A 177 -10.12 19.33 -16.74
CA GLU A 177 -10.42 19.94 -18.03
C GLU A 177 -11.75 19.46 -18.63
N ASP A 178 -12.23 18.26 -18.27
CA ASP A 178 -13.51 17.72 -18.73
C ASP A 178 -14.72 18.38 -18.03
N VAL A 179 -14.51 18.94 -16.83
CA VAL A 179 -15.58 19.42 -15.94
C VAL A 179 -15.43 20.87 -15.48
N PHE A 180 -14.24 21.48 -15.62
CA PHE A 180 -13.97 22.86 -15.23
C PHE A 180 -13.30 23.66 -16.36
N THR A 181 -13.92 24.77 -16.73
CA THR A 181 -13.24 25.82 -17.50
C THR A 181 -12.34 26.63 -16.57
N ALA A 182 -11.08 26.86 -16.95
CA ALA A 182 -10.18 27.73 -16.20
C ALA A 182 -10.78 29.14 -16.03
N ILE A 183 -10.89 29.60 -14.78
CA ILE A 183 -11.37 30.96 -14.48
C ILE A 183 -10.22 31.94 -14.80
N PRO A 184 -10.35 32.84 -15.79
CA PRO A 184 -9.33 33.83 -16.05
C PRO A 184 -9.22 34.78 -14.85
N ASN A 185 -8.00 34.97 -14.34
CA ASN A 185 -7.76 35.87 -13.22
C ASN A 185 -7.86 37.34 -13.70
N THR A 186 -9.09 37.87 -13.77
CA THR A 186 -9.37 39.28 -14.06
C THR A 186 -9.15 40.19 -12.84
N GLY A 187 -8.29 39.78 -11.90
CA GLY A 187 -7.74 40.65 -10.87
C GLY A 187 -6.88 41.72 -11.51
N GLY A 188 -7.49 42.86 -11.84
CA GLY A 188 -6.80 44.02 -12.39
C GLY A 188 -5.73 44.51 -11.41
N ALA A 189 -4.47 44.17 -11.66
CA ALA A 189 -3.35 44.82 -11.00
C ALA A 189 -3.40 46.32 -11.32
N PRO A 190 -3.43 47.21 -10.30
CA PRO A 190 -3.34 48.64 -10.55
C PRO A 190 -2.03 48.92 -11.29
N GLN A 191 -2.12 49.39 -12.53
CA GLN A 191 -0.96 49.88 -13.25
C GLN A 191 -0.42 51.09 -12.48
N ALA A 192 0.77 50.93 -11.87
CA ALA A 192 1.45 52.05 -11.22
C ALA A 192 1.68 53.15 -12.27
N PRO A 193 1.40 54.44 -11.96
CA PRO A 193 1.58 55.51 -12.92
C PRO A 193 3.02 55.60 -13.40
N ALA A 194 3.22 55.72 -14.71
CA ALA A 194 4.53 55.93 -15.29
C ALA A 194 5.09 57.29 -14.87
N GLN A 195 5.95 57.32 -13.84
CA GLN A 195 6.79 58.48 -13.57
C GLN A 195 7.92 58.54 -14.60
N GLY A 196 7.97 59.64 -15.34
CA GLY A 196 8.90 59.79 -16.46
C GLY A 196 10.34 60.08 -16.04
N GLY A 197 11.26 59.71 -16.92
CA GLY A 197 12.47 60.48 -17.18
C GLY A 197 13.57 60.48 -16.11
N PHE A 198 14.33 59.38 -16.01
CA PHE A 198 15.75 59.47 -15.67
C PHE A 198 16.59 58.71 -16.70
N THR A 199 17.61 59.39 -17.23
CA THR A 199 18.46 58.93 -18.33
C THR A 199 19.53 57.94 -17.84
N GLN A 200 19.80 56.90 -18.61
CA GLN A 200 21.02 56.11 -18.43
C GLN A 200 22.23 56.99 -18.79
N GLN A 201 23.11 57.26 -17.83
CA GLN A 201 24.47 57.70 -18.15
C GLN A 201 25.34 56.49 -18.46
N GLN A 202 26.06 56.56 -19.57
CA GLN A 202 26.97 55.54 -20.05
C GLN A 202 28.15 55.38 -19.07
N GLN A 203 28.51 54.12 -18.80
CA GLN A 203 29.65 53.76 -17.97
C GLN A 203 30.91 53.61 -18.85
N PRO A 204 31.98 54.41 -18.64
CA PRO A 204 33.22 54.26 -19.40
C PRO A 204 34.01 53.01 -18.96
N GLN A 205 34.61 52.30 -19.92
CA GLN A 205 35.54 51.20 -19.68
C GLN A 205 37.00 51.68 -19.73
N ALA A 206 37.83 51.30 -18.74
CA ALA A 206 39.29 51.10 -18.81
C ALA A 206 39.85 50.83 -17.40
N PRO A 207 41.09 50.32 -17.24
CA PRO A 207 41.68 49.16 -17.91
C PRO A 207 42.24 48.13 -16.88
N ALA A 208 42.71 46.97 -17.34
CA ALA A 208 43.31 45.95 -16.46
C ALA A 208 44.79 46.25 -16.12
N GLN A 209 45.19 46.10 -14.85
CA GLN A 209 46.59 45.85 -14.46
C GLN A 209 46.76 45.30 -13.01
N GLY A 210 47.36 44.12 -12.90
CA GLY A 210 48.39 43.72 -11.92
C GLY A 210 48.21 43.86 -10.39
N GLY A 211 48.09 42.71 -9.71
CA GLY A 211 49.02 42.34 -8.61
C GLY A 211 48.58 42.50 -7.15
N PHE A 212 49.01 41.53 -6.31
CA PHE A 212 49.00 41.51 -4.83
C PHE A 212 47.59 41.50 -4.16
N THR A 213 47.28 40.75 -3.08
CA THR A 213 47.98 39.68 -2.33
C THR A 213 46.91 38.78 -1.70
N GLN A 214 47.16 37.48 -1.58
CA GLN A 214 46.25 36.57 -0.88
C GLN A 214 46.44 36.70 0.64
N GLN A 215 45.40 37.07 1.38
CA GLN A 215 45.43 37.13 2.85
C GLN A 215 44.53 36.03 3.44
N GLN A 216 45.05 35.34 4.45
CA GLN A 216 44.48 34.11 5.00
C GLN A 216 43.22 34.38 5.83
N GLN A 217 42.23 33.48 5.71
CA GLN A 217 41.07 33.45 6.59
C GLN A 217 41.22 32.29 7.60
N PRO A 218 41.11 32.52 8.93
CA PRO A 218 41.42 31.49 9.93
C PRO A 218 40.42 30.33 9.97
N GLN A 219 40.92 29.12 10.20
CA GLN A 219 40.12 27.92 10.49
C GLN A 219 39.57 27.97 11.92
N ALA A 220 38.31 27.56 12.11
CA ALA A 220 37.73 27.35 13.44
C ALA A 220 38.32 26.08 14.10
N PRO A 221 38.65 26.11 15.40
CA PRO A 221 39.43 25.04 16.04
C PRO A 221 38.58 23.83 16.44
N ALA A 222 39.16 22.64 16.26
CA ALA A 222 38.70 21.39 16.85
C ALA A 222 39.72 20.88 17.89
N GLN A 223 39.30 20.77 19.14
CA GLN A 223 39.90 20.01 20.25
C GLN A 223 38.69 19.56 21.10
N GLY A 224 38.56 18.35 21.66
CA GLY A 224 39.46 17.28 22.08
C GLY A 224 38.96 16.82 23.47
N GLY A 225 39.05 15.60 23.99
CA GLY A 225 39.61 14.32 23.55
C GLY A 225 39.91 13.45 24.80
N PHE A 226 39.75 12.12 24.72
CA PHE A 226 40.15 11.10 25.75
C PHE A 226 39.33 11.14 27.08
N THR A 227 39.20 10.09 27.93
CA THR A 227 39.77 8.73 28.11
C THR A 227 38.65 7.71 28.47
N GLN A 228 38.62 6.45 28.00
CA GLN A 228 39.25 5.19 28.50
C GLN A 228 38.72 4.59 29.84
N GLN A 229 38.51 3.26 29.86
CA GLN A 229 38.20 2.33 31.00
C GLN A 229 36.73 2.33 31.51
N GLN A 230 36.10 1.22 31.97
CA GLN A 230 36.58 -0.13 32.36
C GLN A 230 35.44 -1.20 32.23
N GLN A 231 35.79 -2.50 32.23
CA GLN A 231 34.93 -3.72 32.30
C GLN A 231 35.53 -4.67 33.38
N PRO A 232 34.92 -5.81 33.80
CA PRO A 232 33.56 -6.32 33.60
C PRO A 232 32.75 -6.34 34.93
N PRO A 233 32.47 -7.42 35.74
CA PRO A 233 32.69 -8.87 35.61
C PRO A 233 31.43 -9.66 35.13
N ALA A 234 30.87 -10.60 35.93
CA ALA A 234 29.83 -11.56 35.56
C ALA A 234 28.81 -11.85 36.70
N ALA A 235 27.74 -12.59 36.37
CA ALA A 235 26.62 -12.98 37.24
C ALA A 235 26.96 -14.10 38.25
N PRO A 236 26.04 -14.38 39.20
CA PRO A 236 25.86 -15.72 39.75
C PRO A 236 24.54 -16.39 39.33
N ASN A 237 24.61 -17.71 39.20
CA ASN A 237 23.51 -18.64 38.97
C ASN A 237 22.74 -18.91 40.29
N LEU A 238 21.41 -19.00 40.23
CA LEU A 238 20.59 -19.73 41.21
C LEU A 238 19.45 -20.42 40.46
N GLY A 239 19.38 -21.74 40.56
CA GLY A 239 18.23 -22.52 40.13
C GLY A 239 17.39 -22.98 41.31
N PHE A 240 16.09 -23.08 41.10
CA PHE A 240 15.20 -24.15 41.54
C PHE A 240 13.96 -24.14 40.62
#